data_AF-A0A956GU02-F1
#
_entry.id   AF-A0A956GU02-F1
#
_cell.length_a   1.000
_cell.length_b   1.000
_cell.length_c   1.000
_cell.angle_alpha   90.00
_cell.angle_beta   90.00
_cell.angle_gamma   90.00
#
_symmetry.space_group_name_H-M   'P 1'
#
loop_
_entity.id
_entity.type
_entity.pdbx_description
1 polymer ?
#
loop_
_entity_poly.entity_id
_entity_poly.type
_entity_poly.pdbx_seq_one_letter_code
_entity_poly.pdbx_strand_id
1 'polypeptide(L)'
;MQLDVTCFEKCLHDAATAADPVAGWETAVSLYQGELFTGLYADWCLVERERLARLWLHTLGQLMEHHLQQHNYTAVAAIGERILQEDPLREEVHRALIHCYEQMGDYAQAIKQFHICSDLLMSELGVLPLPETIILYSNIIAHHYQTLKPKSPAPAQKSALKNAFAEFLQAGERLHSLLAQAE
;
A
#
# COMPACT_ATOMS: atom_id res chain seq x y z
N MET A 1 -25.11 0.51 18.53
CA MET A 1 -25.43 1.12 17.22
C MET A 1 -26.16 0.06 16.41
N GLN A 2 -27.27 0.40 15.76
CA GLN A 2 -28.16 -0.58 15.11
C GLN A 2 -27.99 -0.44 13.61
N LEU A 3 -27.28 -1.38 12.97
CA LEU A 3 -27.25 -1.48 11.52
C LEU A 3 -28.69 -1.72 11.04
N ASP A 4 -29.19 -0.85 10.16
CA ASP A 4 -30.44 -1.13 9.44
C ASP A 4 -30.12 -2.09 8.29
N VAL A 5 -30.22 -3.38 8.60
CA VAL A 5 -29.98 -4.48 7.64
C VAL A 5 -30.88 -4.33 6.42
N THR A 6 -32.12 -3.89 6.60
CA THR A 6 -33.07 -3.76 5.49
C THR A 6 -32.69 -2.66 4.52
N CYS A 7 -32.23 -1.51 5.04
CA CYS A 7 -31.71 -0.43 4.19
C CYS A 7 -30.42 -0.86 3.49
N PHE A 8 -29.51 -1.56 4.20
CA PHE A 8 -28.26 -2.07 3.61
C PHE A 8 -28.54 -3.00 2.42
N GLU A 9 -29.37 -4.02 2.63
CA GLU A 9 -29.71 -4.98 1.57
C GLU A 9 -30.46 -4.35 0.41
N LYS A 10 -31.35 -3.41 0.70
CA LYS A 10 -32.06 -2.68 -0.35
C LYS A 10 -31.10 -1.87 -1.22
N CYS A 11 -30.13 -1.17 -0.64
CA CYS A 11 -29.12 -0.45 -1.41
C CYS A 11 -28.32 -1.39 -2.32
N LEU A 12 -27.96 -2.58 -1.85
CA LEU A 12 -27.26 -3.58 -2.67
C LEU A 12 -28.15 -4.12 -3.80
N HIS A 13 -29.43 -4.38 -3.52
CA HIS A 13 -30.39 -4.84 -4.52
C HIS A 13 -30.62 -3.80 -5.62
N ASP A 14 -30.85 -2.55 -5.21
CA ASP A 14 -31.06 -1.43 -6.13
C ASP A 14 -29.80 -1.20 -6.98
N ALA A 15 -28.61 -1.26 -6.37
CA ALA A 15 -27.33 -1.17 -7.09
C ALA A 15 -27.18 -2.28 -8.15
N ALA A 16 -27.55 -3.53 -7.85
CA ALA A 16 -27.43 -4.65 -8.78
C ALA A 16 -28.27 -4.49 -10.06
N THR A 17 -29.29 -3.63 -10.05
CA THR A 17 -30.17 -3.37 -11.20
C THR A 17 -29.96 -2.00 -11.83
N ALA A 18 -29.12 -1.16 -11.24
CA ALA A 18 -28.86 0.20 -11.69
C ALA A 18 -27.89 0.24 -12.88
N ALA A 19 -28.06 1.24 -13.74
CA ALA A 19 -27.10 1.52 -14.82
C ALA A 19 -25.75 2.02 -14.28
N ASP A 20 -25.77 2.69 -13.12
CA ASP A 20 -24.60 3.07 -12.34
C ASP A 20 -24.75 2.53 -10.91
N PRO A 21 -24.09 1.42 -10.57
CA PRO A 21 -24.25 0.77 -9.27
C PRO A 21 -23.46 1.48 -8.15
N VAL A 22 -22.55 2.40 -8.49
CA VAL A 22 -21.54 2.94 -7.55
C VAL A 22 -22.19 3.68 -6.38
N ALA A 23 -23.15 4.56 -6.66
CA ALA A 23 -23.84 5.33 -5.61
C ALA A 23 -24.59 4.41 -4.62
N GLY A 24 -25.14 3.29 -5.10
CA GLY A 24 -25.80 2.29 -4.26
C GLY A 24 -24.80 1.53 -3.38
N TRP A 25 -23.63 1.20 -3.93
CA TRP A 25 -22.55 0.58 -3.18
C TRP A 25 -21.97 1.51 -2.09
N GLU A 26 -21.70 2.77 -2.42
CA GLU A 26 -21.22 3.77 -1.45
C GLU A 26 -22.20 3.93 -0.29
N THR A 27 -23.50 4.02 -0.61
CA THR A 27 -24.55 4.11 0.39
C THR A 27 -24.58 2.86 1.28
N ALA A 28 -24.59 1.66 0.70
CA ALA A 28 -24.57 0.42 1.46
C ALA A 28 -23.35 0.32 2.40
N VAL A 29 -22.15 0.63 1.89
CA VAL A 29 -20.91 0.59 2.67
C VAL A 29 -20.89 1.61 3.82
N SER A 30 -21.60 2.74 3.68
CA SER A 30 -21.73 3.76 4.74
C SER A 30 -22.69 3.35 5.86
N LEU A 31 -23.68 2.50 5.55
CA LEU A 31 -24.66 2.00 6.52
C LEU A 31 -24.05 0.93 7.44
N TYR A 32 -23.07 0.17 6.95
CA TYR A 32 -22.34 -0.80 7.74
C TYR A 32 -21.31 -0.10 8.65
N GLN A 33 -21.64 -0.02 9.94
CA GLN A 33 -20.84 0.68 10.95
C GLN A 33 -20.25 -0.26 12.01
N GLY A 34 -20.17 -1.57 11.73
CA GLY A 34 -19.62 -2.60 12.61
C GLY A 34 -20.63 -3.68 13.01
N GLU A 35 -20.28 -4.48 14.01
CA GLU A 35 -21.02 -5.69 14.38
C GLU A 35 -22.49 -5.42 14.79
N LEU A 36 -23.40 -6.18 14.19
CA LEU A 36 -24.83 -6.18 14.53
C LEU A 36 -25.07 -6.68 15.97
N PHE A 37 -25.75 -5.90 16.81
CA PHE A 37 -26.07 -6.28 18.20
C PHE A 37 -24.85 -6.65 19.06
N THR A 38 -23.81 -5.80 19.06
CA THR A 38 -22.63 -5.96 19.92
C THR A 38 -23.01 -6.41 21.35
N GLY A 39 -22.45 -7.53 21.81
CA GLY A 39 -22.72 -8.10 23.14
C GLY A 39 -23.83 -9.17 23.20
N LEU A 40 -24.59 -9.40 22.13
CA LEU A 40 -25.53 -10.51 22.01
C LEU A 40 -24.89 -11.68 21.26
N TYR A 41 -24.85 -12.87 21.88
CA TYR A 41 -24.20 -14.07 21.34
C TYR A 41 -25.19 -15.21 21.12
N ALA A 42 -26.31 -14.91 20.46
CA ALA A 42 -27.20 -15.97 19.99
C ALA A 42 -26.68 -16.53 18.65
N ASP A 43 -26.81 -17.83 18.42
CA ASP A 43 -26.27 -18.50 17.22
C ASP A 43 -26.77 -17.84 15.92
N TRP A 44 -28.05 -17.46 15.86
CA TRP A 44 -28.61 -16.75 14.72
C TRP A 44 -27.96 -15.37 14.48
N CYS A 45 -27.52 -14.68 15.55
CA CYS A 45 -26.82 -13.40 15.42
C CYS A 45 -25.43 -13.59 14.83
N LEU A 46 -24.72 -14.65 15.21
CA LEU A 46 -23.37 -14.92 14.73
C LEU A 46 -23.38 -15.22 13.22
N VAL A 47 -24.30 -16.09 12.78
CA VAL A 47 -24.51 -16.39 11.35
C VAL A 47 -24.83 -15.13 10.56
N GLU A 48 -25.68 -14.27 11.12
CA GLU A 48 -26.10 -13.04 10.45
C GLU A 48 -24.97 -11.99 10.37
N ARG A 49 -24.16 -11.84 11.43
CA ARG A 49 -22.96 -11.00 11.39
C ARG A 49 -21.99 -11.45 10.29
N GLU A 50 -21.72 -12.75 10.22
CA GLU A 50 -20.81 -13.30 9.21
C GLU A 50 -21.36 -13.08 7.79
N ARG A 51 -22.67 -13.25 7.59
CA ARG A 51 -23.34 -12.97 6.31
C ARG A 51 -23.19 -11.51 5.91
N LEU A 52 -23.46 -10.58 6.83
CA LEU A 52 -23.40 -9.14 6.57
C LEU A 52 -21.96 -8.66 6.34
N ALA A 53 -21.00 -9.14 7.12
CA ALA A 53 -19.58 -8.83 6.94
C ALA A 53 -19.10 -9.30 5.55
N ARG A 54 -19.49 -10.50 5.10
CA ARG A 54 -19.17 -10.99 3.75
C ARG A 54 -19.76 -10.11 2.66
N LEU A 55 -21.03 -9.71 2.77
CA LEU A 55 -21.66 -8.81 1.81
C LEU A 55 -20.94 -7.47 1.75
N TRP A 56 -20.65 -6.89 2.91
CA TRP A 56 -19.95 -5.62 3.01
C TRP A 56 -18.53 -5.67 2.43
N LEU A 57 -17.74 -6.71 2.75
CA LEU A 57 -16.42 -6.93 2.16
C LEU A 57 -16.49 -7.12 0.64
N HIS A 58 -17.50 -7.81 0.14
CA HIS A 58 -17.72 -7.96 -1.30
C HIS A 58 -17.99 -6.61 -1.97
N THR A 59 -18.88 -5.79 -1.40
CA THR A 59 -19.21 -4.46 -1.92
C THR A 59 -18.01 -3.50 -1.86
N LEU A 60 -17.21 -3.55 -0.78
CA LEU A 60 -15.95 -2.81 -0.71
C LEU A 60 -14.99 -3.23 -1.83
N GLY A 61 -14.87 -4.53 -2.11
CA GLY A 61 -14.05 -5.02 -3.22
C GLY A 61 -14.49 -4.46 -4.57
N GLN A 62 -15.81 -4.43 -4.83
CA GLN A 62 -16.37 -3.84 -6.06
C GLN A 62 -16.10 -2.34 -6.18
N LEU A 63 -16.27 -1.58 -5.09
CA LEU A 63 -15.92 -0.15 -5.07
C LEU A 63 -14.42 0.07 -5.29
N MET A 64 -13.58 -0.76 -4.67
CA MET A 64 -12.12 -0.68 -4.81
C MET A 64 -11.72 -0.87 -6.27
N GLU A 65 -12.25 -1.90 -6.93
CA GLU A 65 -11.99 -2.18 -8.34
C GLU A 65 -12.50 -1.05 -9.24
N HIS A 66 -13.70 -0.52 -8.98
CA HIS A 66 -14.23 0.63 -9.70
C HIS A 66 -13.30 1.86 -9.60
N HIS A 67 -12.89 2.23 -8.39
CA HIS A 67 -11.99 3.37 -8.20
C HIS A 67 -10.60 3.14 -8.79
N LEU A 68 -10.11 1.90 -8.81
CA LEU A 68 -8.86 1.54 -9.45
C LEU A 68 -8.93 1.78 -10.97
N GLN A 69 -10.03 1.39 -11.62
CA GLN A 69 -10.26 1.66 -13.05
C GLN A 69 -10.35 3.17 -13.36
N GLN A 70 -10.88 3.96 -12.42
CA GLN A 70 -10.93 5.43 -12.53
C GLN A 70 -9.61 6.13 -12.12
N HIS A 71 -8.56 5.37 -11.77
CA HIS A 71 -7.29 5.90 -11.29
C HIS A 71 -7.43 6.80 -10.04
N ASN A 72 -8.51 6.59 -9.25
CA ASN A 72 -8.76 7.32 -8.02
C ASN A 72 -8.05 6.62 -6.86
N TYR A 73 -6.72 6.72 -6.84
CA TYR A 73 -5.86 5.98 -5.90
C TYR A 73 -6.08 6.35 -4.43
N THR A 74 -6.54 7.57 -4.13
CA THR A 74 -6.87 7.99 -2.77
C THR A 74 -8.09 7.24 -2.23
N ALA A 75 -9.13 7.05 -3.07
CA ALA A 75 -10.29 6.24 -2.71
C ALA A 75 -9.92 4.76 -2.56
N VAL A 76 -9.09 4.23 -3.47
CA VAL A 76 -8.60 2.84 -3.37
C VAL A 76 -7.83 2.62 -2.07
N ALA A 77 -6.96 3.55 -1.68
CA ALA A 77 -6.21 3.47 -0.42
C ALA A 77 -7.16 3.38 0.80
N ALA A 78 -8.13 4.30 0.88
CA ALA A 78 -9.09 4.31 1.98
C ALA A 78 -9.98 3.05 2.03
N ILE A 79 -10.39 2.52 0.87
CA ILE A 79 -11.20 1.31 0.79
C ILE A 79 -10.37 0.07 1.14
N GLY A 80 -9.17 -0.06 0.59
CA GLY A 80 -8.29 -1.20 0.84
C GLY A 80 -7.87 -1.29 2.31
N GLU A 81 -7.59 -0.16 2.96
CA GLU A 81 -7.32 -0.13 4.41
C GLU A 81 -8.51 -0.66 5.24
N ARG A 82 -9.75 -0.32 4.86
CA ARG A 82 -10.95 -0.85 5.52
C ARG A 82 -11.12 -2.35 5.30
N ILE A 83 -10.81 -2.86 4.11
CA ILE A 83 -10.85 -4.30 3.84
C ILE A 83 -9.82 -5.03 4.70
N LEU A 84 -8.58 -4.52 4.77
CA LEU A 84 -7.50 -5.14 5.54
C LEU A 84 -7.68 -5.04 7.06
N GLN A 85 -8.48 -4.11 7.56
CA GLN A 85 -8.87 -4.10 8.97
C GLN A 85 -9.69 -5.34 9.37
N GLU A 86 -10.44 -5.90 8.42
CA GLU A 86 -11.41 -6.96 8.65
C GLU A 86 -10.90 -8.31 8.15
N ASP A 87 -10.17 -8.31 7.03
CA ASP A 87 -9.46 -9.48 6.52
C ASP A 87 -8.01 -9.13 6.15
N PRO A 88 -7.11 -9.12 7.15
CA PRO A 88 -5.71 -8.73 6.97
C PRO A 88 -4.94 -9.62 5.98
N LEU A 89 -5.38 -10.86 5.74
CA LEU A 89 -4.64 -11.83 4.90
C LEU A 89 -4.94 -11.71 3.40
N ARG A 90 -5.73 -10.72 2.98
CA ARG A 90 -6.07 -10.48 1.57
C ARG A 90 -4.91 -9.87 0.80
N GLU A 91 -4.01 -10.73 0.33
CA GLU A 91 -2.84 -10.31 -0.45
C GLU A 91 -3.21 -9.48 -1.69
N GLU A 92 -4.30 -9.80 -2.37
CA GLU A 92 -4.76 -9.02 -3.53
C GLU A 92 -5.05 -7.54 -3.20
N VAL A 93 -5.54 -7.27 -1.99
CA VAL A 93 -5.81 -5.93 -1.48
C VAL A 93 -4.51 -5.24 -1.08
N HIS A 94 -3.59 -5.95 -0.43
CA HIS A 94 -2.23 -5.44 -0.17
C HIS A 94 -1.55 -5.02 -1.48
N ARG A 95 -1.63 -5.86 -2.52
CA ARG A 95 -1.07 -5.58 -3.84
C ARG A 95 -1.69 -4.35 -4.50
N ALA A 96 -3.01 -4.18 -4.39
CA ALA A 96 -3.70 -2.99 -4.87
C ALA A 96 -3.22 -1.72 -4.15
N LEU A 97 -3.05 -1.77 -2.82
CA LEU A 97 -2.51 -0.65 -2.04
C LEU A 97 -1.07 -0.31 -2.41
N ILE A 98 -0.20 -1.32 -2.56
CA ILE A 98 1.19 -1.15 -3.00
C ILE A 98 1.24 -0.41 -4.34
N HIS A 99 0.41 -0.83 -5.30
CA HIS A 99 0.31 -0.16 -6.59
C HIS A 99 -0.23 1.27 -6.46
N CYS A 100 -1.26 1.51 -5.66
CA CYS A 100 -1.81 2.86 -5.46
C CYS A 100 -0.79 3.82 -4.87
N TYR A 101 -0.03 3.41 -3.85
CA TYR A 101 1.00 4.24 -3.25
C TYR A 101 2.14 4.54 -4.26
N GLU A 102 2.52 3.58 -5.09
CA GLU A 102 3.46 3.83 -6.21
C GLU A 102 2.92 4.91 -7.16
N GLN A 103 1.66 4.79 -7.60
CA GLN A 103 1.05 5.75 -8.53
C GLN A 103 0.91 7.16 -7.93
N MET A 104 0.76 7.25 -6.60
CA MET A 104 0.77 8.52 -5.86
C MET A 104 2.20 9.06 -5.62
N GLY A 105 3.25 8.31 -5.96
CA GLY A 105 4.65 8.67 -5.71
C GLY A 105 5.10 8.46 -4.26
N ASP A 106 4.30 7.81 -3.42
CA ASP A 106 4.64 7.47 -2.04
C ASP A 106 5.31 6.09 -1.97
N TYR A 107 6.55 6.03 -2.45
CA TYR A 107 7.36 4.81 -2.45
C TYR A 107 7.56 4.23 -1.04
N ALA A 108 7.63 5.09 -0.02
CA ALA A 108 7.82 4.66 1.36
C ALA A 108 6.63 3.84 1.85
N GLN A 109 5.41 4.30 1.59
CA GLN A 109 4.20 3.54 1.94
C GLN A 109 4.06 2.27 1.12
N ALA A 110 4.36 2.30 -0.19
CA ALA A 110 4.37 1.10 -1.02
C ALA A 110 5.30 0.00 -0.46
N ILE A 111 6.54 0.37 -0.12
CA ILE A 111 7.53 -0.54 0.46
C ILE A 111 7.06 -1.07 1.82
N LYS A 112 6.56 -0.18 2.69
CA LYS A 112 6.04 -0.56 3.99
C LYS A 112 4.88 -1.55 3.88
N GLN A 113 3.96 -1.31 2.95
CA GLN A 113 2.79 -2.16 2.75
C GLN A 113 3.16 -3.57 2.27
N PHE A 114 4.18 -3.69 1.42
CA PHE A 114 4.74 -4.98 1.02
C PHE A 114 5.30 -5.76 2.22
N HIS A 115 6.07 -5.09 3.09
CA HIS A 115 6.61 -5.74 4.28
C HIS A 115 5.51 -6.20 5.24
N ILE A 116 4.48 -5.37 5.47
CA ILE A 116 3.32 -5.77 6.27
C ILE A 116 2.67 -7.04 5.69
N CYS A 117 2.40 -7.06 4.39
CA CYS A 117 1.83 -8.22 3.71
C CYS A 117 2.70 -9.48 3.88
N SER A 118 4.01 -9.34 3.62
CA SER A 118 4.95 -10.46 3.68
C SER A 118 5.11 -11.02 5.08
N ASP A 119 5.23 -10.15 6.09
CA ASP A 119 5.40 -10.56 7.48
C ASP A 119 4.13 -11.23 8.00
N LEU A 120 2.96 -10.72 7.63
CA LEU A 120 1.68 -11.29 8.03
C LEU A 120 1.42 -12.66 7.37
N LEU A 121 1.64 -12.80 6.06
CA LEU A 121 1.50 -14.10 5.37
C LEU A 121 2.46 -15.16 5.93
N MET A 122 3.69 -14.76 6.24
CA MET A 122 4.66 -15.68 6.83
C MET A 122 4.28 -16.07 8.25
N SER A 123 3.87 -15.12 9.09
CA SER A 123 3.55 -15.38 10.50
C SER A 123 2.26 -16.17 10.71
N GLU A 124 1.21 -15.88 9.93
CA GLU A 124 -0.11 -16.49 10.09
C GLU A 124 -0.29 -17.77 9.26
N LEU A 125 0.28 -17.81 8.05
CA LEU A 125 0.06 -18.91 7.10
C LEU A 125 1.34 -19.70 6.77
N GLY A 126 2.52 -19.21 7.14
CA GLY A 126 3.79 -19.86 6.81
C GLY A 126 4.12 -19.83 5.31
N VAL A 127 3.54 -18.90 4.56
CA VAL A 127 3.73 -18.77 3.10
C VAL A 127 4.39 -17.44 2.75
N LEU A 128 5.05 -17.41 1.60
CA LEU A 128 5.56 -16.19 0.99
C LEU A 128 4.47 -15.50 0.16
N PRO A 129 4.59 -14.19 -0.09
CA PRO A 129 3.73 -13.51 -1.06
C PRO A 129 3.76 -14.18 -2.43
N LEU A 130 2.66 -14.08 -3.15
CA LEU A 130 2.52 -14.53 -4.52
C LEU A 130 3.50 -13.82 -5.47
N PRO A 131 3.89 -14.49 -6.57
CA PRO A 131 4.87 -13.95 -7.52
C PRO A 131 4.54 -12.55 -8.04
N GLU A 132 3.26 -12.27 -8.32
CA GLU A 132 2.84 -10.97 -8.86
C GLU A 132 3.10 -9.83 -7.85
N THR A 133 2.96 -10.10 -6.56
CA THR A 133 3.22 -9.13 -5.47
C THR A 133 4.72 -8.87 -5.33
N ILE A 134 5.53 -9.94 -5.40
CA ILE A 134 6.99 -9.84 -5.37
C ILE A 134 7.50 -9.05 -6.59
N ILE A 135 6.97 -9.33 -7.77
CA ILE A 135 7.34 -8.63 -9.01
C ILE A 135 6.99 -7.14 -8.89
N LEU A 136 5.79 -6.81 -8.42
CA LEU A 136 5.38 -5.41 -8.21
C LEU A 136 6.36 -4.69 -7.29
N TYR A 137 6.67 -5.27 -6.13
CA TYR A 137 7.65 -4.70 -5.20
C TYR A 137 9.03 -4.51 -5.83
N SER A 138 9.52 -5.50 -6.58
CA SER A 138 10.82 -5.41 -7.24
C SER A 138 10.88 -4.27 -8.27
N ASN A 139 9.79 -4.03 -9.00
CA ASN A 139 9.68 -2.93 -9.96
C ASN A 139 9.69 -1.57 -9.25
N ILE A 140 8.97 -1.44 -8.13
CA ILE A 140 8.93 -0.22 -7.31
C ILE A 140 10.33 0.12 -6.80
N ILE A 141 11.05 -0.87 -6.26
CA ILE A 141 12.43 -0.68 -5.79
C ILE A 141 13.35 -0.24 -6.94
N ALA A 142 13.27 -0.91 -8.09
CA ALA A 142 14.07 -0.55 -9.26
C ALA A 142 13.78 0.87 -9.74
N HIS A 143 12.51 1.27 -9.79
CA HIS A 143 12.09 2.62 -10.16
C HIS A 143 12.57 3.66 -9.14
N HIS A 144 12.42 3.39 -7.85
CA HIS A 144 12.89 4.27 -6.77
C HIS A 144 14.42 4.48 -6.83
N TYR A 145 15.21 3.44 -7.10
CA TYR A 145 16.66 3.60 -7.27
C TYR A 145 17.03 4.41 -8.53
N GLN A 146 16.22 4.34 -9.59
CA GLN A 146 16.44 5.17 -10.77
C GLN A 146 16.14 6.64 -10.49
N THR A 147 15.11 6.95 -9.71
CA THR A 147 14.77 8.33 -9.31
C THR A 147 15.80 8.91 -8.33
N LEU A 148 16.36 8.08 -7.45
CA LEU A 148 17.44 8.47 -6.53
C LEU A 148 18.82 8.59 -7.19
N LYS A 149 19.02 8.04 -8.40
CA LYS A 149 20.33 8.00 -9.03
C LYS A 149 20.85 9.45 -9.19
N PRO A 150 21.89 9.86 -8.45
CA PRO A 150 22.35 11.24 -8.50
C PRO A 150 22.74 11.55 -9.94
N LYS A 151 22.19 12.65 -10.49
CA LYS A 151 22.54 13.11 -11.84
C LYS A 151 24.05 13.13 -11.92
N SER A 152 24.62 12.31 -12.83
CA SER A 152 26.06 12.25 -12.99
C SER A 152 26.60 13.67 -13.09
N PRO A 153 27.59 14.06 -12.26
CA PRO A 153 28.15 15.40 -12.36
C PRO A 153 28.58 15.64 -13.79
N ALA A 154 28.34 16.85 -14.30
CA ALA A 154 28.69 17.22 -15.65
C ALA A 154 30.17 16.88 -15.91
N PRO A 155 30.61 16.59 -17.15
CA PRO A 155 31.99 16.20 -17.45
C PRO A 155 33.04 17.17 -16.84
N ALA A 156 32.72 18.47 -16.81
CA ALA A 156 33.54 19.51 -16.18
C ALA A 156 33.61 19.42 -14.63
N GLN A 157 32.53 18.98 -13.98
CA GLN A 157 32.53 18.72 -12.53
C GLN A 157 33.27 17.43 -12.20
N LYS A 158 33.22 16.39 -13.05
CA LYS A 158 34.00 15.16 -12.88
C LYS A 158 35.51 15.40 -12.95
N SER A 159 35.97 16.25 -13.86
CA SER A 159 37.39 16.62 -13.94
C SER A 159 37.81 17.47 -12.75
N ALA A 160 37.00 18.47 -12.35
CA ALA A 160 37.26 19.29 -11.17
C ALA A 160 37.35 18.45 -9.88
N LEU A 161 36.45 17.48 -9.68
CA LEU A 161 36.47 16.61 -8.50
C LEU A 161 37.71 15.70 -8.47
N LYS A 162 38.11 15.15 -9.63
CA LYS A 162 39.35 14.35 -9.73
C LYS A 162 40.58 15.17 -9.40
N ASN A 163 40.64 16.41 -9.89
CA ASN A 163 41.78 17.30 -9.63
C ASN A 163 41.83 17.71 -8.15
N ALA A 164 40.69 18.08 -7.56
CA ALA A 164 40.62 18.40 -6.13
C ALA A 164 41.02 17.22 -5.24
N PHE A 165 40.64 16.00 -5.62
CA PHE A 165 41.04 14.80 -4.88
C PHE A 165 42.54 14.49 -5.01
N ALA A 166 43.12 14.73 -6.19
CA ALA A 166 44.57 14.60 -6.40
C ALA A 166 45.37 15.65 -5.60
N GLU A 167 44.88 16.90 -5.54
CA GLU A 167 45.46 17.95 -4.72
C GLU A 167 45.39 17.63 -3.22
N PHE A 168 44.27 17.08 -2.75
CA PHE A 168 44.12 16.62 -1.37
C PHE A 168 45.13 15.53 -1.00
N LEU A 169 45.32 14.52 -1.86
CA LEU A 169 46.30 13.45 -1.65
C LEU A 169 47.73 14.00 -1.59
N GLN A 170 48.09 14.88 -2.52
CA GLN A 170 49.40 15.53 -2.51
C GLN A 170 49.62 16.41 -1.27
N ALA A 171 48.58 17.09 -0.80
CA ALA A 171 48.65 17.88 0.43
C ALA A 171 48.92 16.97 1.65
N GLY A 172 48.28 15.79 1.70
CA GLY A 172 48.54 14.78 2.72
C GLY A 172 49.97 14.25 2.72
N GLU A 173 50.53 13.95 1.55
CA GLU A 173 51.93 13.50 1.39
C GLU A 173 52.92 14.58 1.85
N ARG A 174 52.66 15.85 1.50
CA ARG A 174 53.49 16.97 1.98
C ARG A 174 53.44 17.10 3.49
N LEU A 175 52.26 16.98 4.09
CA LEU A 175 52.10 17.03 5.54
C LEU A 175 52.88 15.91 6.24
N HIS A 176 52.82 14.69 5.70
CA HIS A 176 53.59 13.55 6.20
C HIS A 176 55.11 13.77 6.07
N SER A 177 55.56 14.38 4.97
CA SER A 177 56.98 14.71 4.78
C SER A 177 57.49 15.79 5.73
N LEU A 178 56.65 16.77 6.08
CA LEU A 178 56.98 17.85 7.01
C LEU A 178 57.02 17.35 8.47
N LEU A 179 56.11 16.44 8.83
CA LEU A 179 56.12 15.78 10.13
C LEU A 179 57.36 14.89 10.31
N ALA A 180 57.80 14.18 9.26
CA ALA A 180 58.99 13.34 9.30
C ALA A 180 60.33 14.12 9.37
N GLN A 181 60.33 15.42 9.05
CA GLN A 181 61.51 16.30 9.13
C GLN A 181 61.58 17.10 10.44
N ALA A 182 60.54 17.02 11.28
CA ALA A 182 60.43 17.74 12.54
C ALA A 182 60.91 16.91 13.75
N GLU A 183 61.40 15.68 13.52
CA GLU A 183 62.11 14.80 14.47
C GLU A 183 63.63 14.91 14.30
#